data_AF-A0A535EV69-F1
#
_entry.id   AF-A0A535EV69-F1
#
_cell.length_a   1.000
_cell.length_b   1.000
_cell.length_c   1.000
_cell.angle_alpha   90.00
_cell.angle_beta   90.00
_cell.angle_gamma   90.00
#
_symmetry.space_group_name_H-M   'P 1'
#
loop_
_entity.id
_entity.type
_entity.pdbx_description
1 polymer ?
#
loop_
_entity_poly.entity_id
_entity_poly.type
_entity_poly.pdbx_seq_one_letter_code
_entity_poly.pdbx_strand_id
1 'polypeptide(L)'
;MILFVIVFTKTLLLVALAAVLTACSSGSLPIVPAGPPKRPPPAMVQVENAPQSRPHSGLQRADLVYEYLTEGGITRFTVIYFSPNGGDKIGPVRSARLAALRLQKSYGGVLFYSGASDHVLGLIEDGRVPAVDENTQGGHYFVRDPGRPPPHNLYTSQDRLLAGVQQSTQKVDYQLPAHAEPPKGGDAVTKLSFQQTNAHSVAYIYSADSKTYLYASETGPEVDTENGKQPLQITNVILVRVAHHGAGYTEDVLGEQGIDFDLAGQGPAEFYSRGTHLTGSWDLSDPAKPLRFLDAKGKDLPLPAGLTWIHLVDPDLAVTASA
;
A
#
# COMPACT_ATOMS: atom_id res chain seq x y z
N MET A 1 -15.73 -99.64 -14.49
CA MET A 1 -17.14 -99.17 -14.50
C MET A 1 -17.09 -97.72 -14.97
N ILE A 2 -17.35 -97.44 -16.25
CA ILE A 2 -18.67 -96.99 -16.76
C ILE A 2 -19.12 -95.78 -15.91
N LEU A 3 -19.15 -94.54 -16.41
CA LEU A 3 -20.18 -94.07 -17.34
C LEU A 3 -19.81 -92.69 -17.92
N PHE A 4 -20.00 -92.53 -19.22
CA PHE A 4 -20.12 -91.25 -19.95
C PHE A 4 -21.33 -90.44 -19.47
N VAL A 5 -21.27 -89.10 -19.43
CA VAL A 5 -22.31 -88.23 -20.06
C VAL A 5 -21.68 -86.87 -20.41
N ILE A 6 -21.90 -86.52 -21.68
CA ILE A 6 -21.64 -85.26 -22.38
C ILE A 6 -22.84 -84.32 -22.17
N VAL A 7 -22.63 -82.99 -22.14
CA VAL A 7 -23.39 -81.89 -22.81
C VAL A 7 -22.97 -80.56 -22.14
N PHE A 8 -22.04 -79.78 -22.71
CA PHE A 8 -22.20 -78.74 -23.74
C PHE A 8 -22.97 -77.46 -23.34
N THR A 9 -22.18 -76.37 -23.21
CA THR A 9 -22.42 -74.96 -23.67
C THR A 9 -23.48 -74.11 -22.94
N LYS A 10 -23.25 -72.82 -22.62
CA LYS A 10 -22.56 -71.72 -23.32
C LYS A 10 -21.92 -70.74 -22.30
N THR A 11 -20.65 -70.30 -22.43
CA THR A 11 -20.19 -69.10 -23.17
C THR A 11 -20.77 -67.82 -22.51
N LEU A 12 -20.05 -66.81 -21.98
CA LEU A 12 -18.76 -66.16 -22.19
C LEU A 12 -18.65 -65.16 -21.01
N LEU A 13 -17.55 -64.90 -20.29
CA LEU A 13 -16.43 -64.01 -20.62
C LEU A 13 -16.05 -63.34 -19.27
N LEU A 14 -14.83 -63.47 -18.74
CA LEU A 14 -14.11 -62.35 -18.11
C LEU A 14 -12.68 -62.73 -17.70
N VAL A 15 -11.81 -61.73 -17.85
CA VAL A 15 -10.44 -61.57 -17.37
C VAL A 15 -9.34 -62.16 -18.26
N ALA A 16 -8.96 -61.33 -19.25
CA ALA A 16 -7.70 -61.42 -19.95
C ALA A 16 -6.54 -60.95 -19.07
N LEU A 17 -5.62 -61.89 -18.83
CA LEU A 17 -4.17 -61.80 -18.99
C LEU A 17 -3.48 -60.46 -18.72
N ALA A 18 -2.75 -60.43 -17.61
CA ALA A 18 -1.63 -59.54 -17.37
C ALA A 18 -0.48 -59.85 -18.34
N ALA A 19 0.09 -58.82 -18.98
CA ALA A 19 1.54 -58.55 -18.95
C ALA A 19 1.92 -57.33 -19.80
N VAL A 20 2.93 -56.62 -19.29
CA VAL A 20 3.86 -55.67 -19.94
C VAL A 20 3.36 -54.26 -20.19
N LEU A 21 3.87 -53.32 -19.37
CA LEU A 21 4.45 -52.06 -19.83
C LEU A 21 5.36 -51.50 -18.71
N THR A 22 6.58 -52.03 -18.64
CA THR A 22 7.71 -51.30 -18.05
C THR A 22 8.15 -50.24 -19.05
N ALA A 23 7.64 -49.03 -18.87
CA ALA A 23 8.24 -47.81 -19.37
C ALA A 23 8.43 -46.89 -18.15
N CYS A 24 9.56 -47.04 -17.45
CA CYS A 24 9.99 -46.05 -16.47
C CYS A 24 10.30 -44.76 -17.23
N SER A 25 9.33 -43.85 -17.20
CA SER A 25 9.50 -42.44 -17.54
C SER A 25 10.64 -41.87 -16.70
N SER A 26 11.81 -41.73 -17.29
CA SER A 26 12.87 -40.81 -16.84
C SER A 26 12.55 -39.39 -17.32
N GLY A 27 11.29 -38.97 -17.16
CA GLY A 27 10.89 -37.59 -17.34
C GLY A 27 11.20 -36.85 -16.04
N SER A 28 12.26 -36.05 -16.03
CA SER A 28 12.42 -34.99 -15.03
C SER A 28 11.12 -34.21 -14.98
N LEU A 29 10.46 -34.18 -13.82
CA LEU A 29 9.32 -33.29 -13.60
C LEU A 29 9.75 -31.89 -14.06
N PRO A 30 8.90 -31.16 -14.80
CA PRO A 30 9.24 -29.80 -15.19
C PRO A 30 9.57 -29.04 -13.92
N ILE A 31 10.80 -28.53 -13.84
CA ILE A 31 11.20 -27.59 -12.79
C ILE A 31 10.35 -26.35 -13.06
N VAL A 32 9.19 -26.28 -12.40
CA VAL A 32 8.41 -25.05 -12.33
C VAL A 32 9.35 -24.05 -11.68
N PRO A 33 9.66 -22.92 -12.33
CA PRO A 33 10.49 -21.90 -11.71
C PRO A 33 9.88 -21.58 -10.36
N ALA A 34 10.67 -21.71 -9.29
CA ALA A 34 10.21 -21.33 -7.97
C ALA A 34 9.76 -19.86 -8.06
N GLY A 35 8.53 -19.60 -7.61
CA GLY A 35 8.05 -18.23 -7.51
C GLY A 35 8.99 -17.38 -6.66
N PRO A 36 8.90 -16.04 -6.75
CA PRO A 36 9.66 -15.14 -5.90
C PRO A 36 9.60 -15.56 -4.41
N PRO A 37 10.70 -15.39 -3.66
CA PRO A 37 10.75 -15.80 -2.27
C PRO A 37 9.73 -15.03 -1.44
N LYS A 38 8.99 -15.76 -0.60
CA LYS A 38 8.05 -15.18 0.35
C LYS A 38 8.79 -14.36 1.40
N ARG A 39 8.28 -13.17 1.72
CA ARG A 39 8.83 -12.26 2.74
C ARG A 39 7.77 -11.83 3.76
N PRO A 40 8.18 -11.29 4.93
CA PRO A 40 7.25 -10.66 5.86
C PRO A 40 6.40 -9.57 5.17
N PRO A 41 5.15 -9.37 5.62
CA PRO A 41 4.30 -8.32 5.10
C PRO A 41 4.83 -6.94 5.55
N PRO A 42 4.57 -5.86 4.78
CA PRO A 42 4.87 -4.52 5.24
C PRO A 42 4.01 -4.13 6.45
N ALA A 43 4.49 -3.18 7.25
CA ALA A 43 3.65 -2.45 8.19
C ALA A 43 3.00 -1.25 7.50
N MET A 44 1.71 -1.03 7.73
CA MET A 44 0.93 0.05 7.15
C MET A 44 0.27 0.84 8.28
N VAL A 45 0.65 2.09 8.49
CA VAL A 45 0.17 2.91 9.61
C VAL A 45 -0.74 4.00 9.08
N GLN A 46 -1.92 4.13 9.69
CA GLN A 46 -2.78 5.28 9.48
C GLN A 46 -2.26 6.47 10.28
N VAL A 47 -1.84 7.52 9.60
CA VAL A 47 -1.30 8.73 10.22
C VAL A 47 -2.20 9.93 9.91
N GLU A 48 -2.57 10.66 10.96
CA GLU A 48 -3.35 11.90 10.87
C GLU A 48 -2.70 12.92 9.94
N ASN A 49 -3.46 13.80 9.30
CA ASN A 49 -2.90 14.99 8.64
C ASN A 49 -3.74 16.26 8.86
N ALA A 50 -4.49 16.32 9.97
CA ALA A 50 -5.13 17.56 10.38
C ALA A 50 -4.06 18.58 10.83
N PRO A 51 -4.27 19.90 10.66
CA PRO A 51 -3.28 20.91 11.05
C PRO A 51 -2.73 20.78 12.48
N GLN A 52 -3.58 20.38 13.44
CA GLN A 52 -3.23 20.20 14.86
C GLN A 52 -2.30 19.00 15.11
N SER A 53 -2.21 18.07 14.16
CA SER A 53 -1.37 16.87 14.23
C SER A 53 0.06 17.10 13.72
N ARG A 54 0.33 18.25 13.08
CA ARG A 54 1.65 18.61 12.55
C ARG A 54 2.53 19.25 13.62
N PRO A 55 3.87 19.10 13.55
CA PRO A 55 4.60 18.20 12.64
C PRO A 55 4.41 16.73 12.99
N HIS A 56 4.59 15.87 11.99
CA HIS A 56 4.50 14.41 12.14
C HIS A 56 5.81 13.79 12.66
N SER A 57 5.74 12.49 12.99
CA SER A 57 6.87 11.67 13.39
C SER A 57 7.05 10.48 12.44
N GLY A 58 8.28 10.21 12.04
CA GLY A 58 8.72 8.97 11.38
C GLY A 58 8.53 8.92 9.86
N LEU A 59 7.87 9.90 9.25
CA LEU A 59 7.60 9.93 7.80
C LEU A 59 8.86 9.86 6.93
N GLN A 60 9.98 10.46 7.35
CA GLN A 60 11.24 10.48 6.59
C GLN A 60 11.81 9.07 6.35
N ARG A 61 11.51 8.12 7.25
CA ARG A 61 12.00 6.75 7.20
C ARG A 61 11.05 5.79 6.49
N ALA A 62 9.87 6.27 6.06
CA ALA A 62 8.92 5.45 5.33
C ALA A 62 9.40 5.13 3.91
N ASP A 63 8.97 3.99 3.39
CA ASP A 63 9.19 3.65 1.99
C ASP A 63 8.18 4.39 1.11
N LEU A 64 6.90 4.32 1.50
CA LEU A 64 5.79 4.96 0.78
C LEU A 64 4.91 5.75 1.75
N VAL A 65 4.43 6.90 1.30
CA VAL A 65 3.33 7.64 1.95
C VAL A 65 2.22 7.82 0.92
N TYR A 66 1.06 7.24 1.19
CA TYR A 66 -0.15 7.53 0.42
C TYR A 66 -0.95 8.61 1.12
N GLU A 67 -1.22 9.71 0.44
CA GLU A 67 -2.05 10.81 0.92
C GLU A 67 -3.35 10.89 0.13
N TYR A 68 -4.48 10.87 0.84
CA TYR A 68 -5.80 10.91 0.23
C TYR A 68 -6.79 11.70 1.07
N LEU A 69 -7.80 12.26 0.39
CA LEU A 69 -8.95 12.91 1.02
C LEU A 69 -9.69 11.94 1.96
N THR A 70 -10.11 12.45 3.11
CA THR A 70 -11.04 11.78 4.03
C THR A 70 -12.23 12.69 4.31
N GLU A 71 -13.12 12.25 5.20
CA GLU A 71 -14.25 13.03 5.70
C GLU A 71 -13.84 14.45 6.16
N GLY A 72 -14.77 15.41 6.07
CA GLY A 72 -14.55 16.77 6.56
C GLY A 72 -13.54 17.61 5.76
N GLY A 73 -13.10 17.15 4.60
CA GLY A 73 -12.22 17.91 3.71
C GLY A 73 -10.73 17.93 4.11
N ILE A 74 -10.33 17.12 5.10
CA ILE A 74 -8.91 16.91 5.45
C ILE A 74 -8.34 15.72 4.69
N THR A 75 -7.01 15.57 4.67
CA THR A 75 -6.37 14.35 4.17
C THR A 75 -5.87 13.46 5.31
N ARG A 76 -5.51 12.22 4.97
CA ARG A 76 -4.87 11.26 5.87
C ARG A 76 -3.80 10.48 5.12
N PHE A 77 -2.84 9.96 5.88
CA PHE A 77 -1.77 9.15 5.32
C PHE A 77 -1.97 7.66 5.61
N THR A 78 -1.72 6.83 4.60
CA THR A 78 -1.26 5.44 4.82
C THR A 78 0.24 5.39 4.61
N VAL A 79 0.99 5.22 5.70
CA VAL A 79 2.45 5.18 5.70
C VAL A 79 2.92 3.73 5.69
N ILE A 80 3.74 3.34 4.72
CA ILE A 80 4.16 1.96 4.50
C ILE A 80 5.65 1.81 4.78
N TYR A 81 5.98 0.80 5.60
CA TYR A 81 7.34 0.34 5.87
C TYR A 81 7.45 -1.13 5.45
N PHE A 82 8.23 -1.44 4.43
CA PHE A 82 8.50 -2.81 3.97
C PHE A 82 9.39 -3.58 4.94
N SER A 83 10.23 -2.87 5.70
CA SER A 83 11.15 -3.46 6.69
C SER A 83 11.31 -2.51 7.88
N PRO A 84 10.26 -2.37 8.71
CA PRO A 84 10.32 -1.49 9.87
C PRO A 84 11.40 -1.94 10.84
N ASN A 85 12.23 -1.01 11.28
CA ASN A 85 13.30 -1.25 12.26
C ASN A 85 13.70 0.05 12.96
N GLY A 86 13.70 0.07 14.29
CA GLY A 86 14.19 1.19 15.09
C GLY A 86 13.14 1.80 16.03
N GLY A 87 13.64 2.68 16.91
CA GLY A 87 12.86 3.28 17.99
C GLY A 87 12.06 4.53 17.61
N ASP A 88 12.23 5.06 16.39
CA ASP A 88 11.62 6.31 15.95
C ASP A 88 10.09 6.26 16.10
N LYS A 89 9.52 7.31 16.70
CA LYS A 89 8.06 7.44 16.82
C LYS A 89 7.41 7.58 15.44
N ILE A 90 6.19 7.08 15.32
CA ILE A 90 5.37 7.22 14.11
C ILE A 90 3.99 7.72 14.51
N GLY A 91 3.53 8.80 13.88
CA GLY A 91 2.18 9.32 14.10
C GLY A 91 2.05 10.84 13.92
N PRO A 92 0.93 11.42 14.38
CA PRO A 92 -0.10 10.77 15.20
C PRO A 92 -0.87 9.66 14.48
N VAL A 93 -1.10 8.51 15.14
CA VAL A 93 -1.87 7.38 14.59
C VAL A 93 -3.37 7.70 14.62
N ARG A 94 -4.07 7.39 13.53
CA ARG A 94 -5.50 7.67 13.37
C ARG A 94 -6.29 6.54 12.74
N SER A 95 -7.56 6.83 12.46
CA SER A 95 -8.56 5.84 12.11
C SER A 95 -8.36 5.26 10.72
N ALA A 96 -8.65 3.96 10.59
CA ALA A 96 -8.68 3.28 9.30
C ALA A 96 -9.83 3.80 8.43
N ARG A 97 -9.59 3.84 7.13
CA ARG A 97 -10.55 4.21 6.08
C ARG A 97 -10.58 3.18 4.98
N LEU A 98 -11.61 3.20 4.15
CA LEU A 98 -11.77 2.24 3.04
C LEU A 98 -10.57 2.25 2.08
N ALA A 99 -10.01 3.43 1.78
CA ALA A 99 -8.77 3.57 1.01
C ALA A 99 -7.60 2.77 1.62
N ALA A 100 -7.44 2.80 2.95
CA ALA A 100 -6.41 2.02 3.64
C ALA A 100 -6.62 0.51 3.49
N LEU A 101 -7.88 0.03 3.48
CA LEU A 101 -8.17 -1.39 3.25
C LEU A 101 -7.89 -1.82 1.81
N ARG A 102 -8.16 -0.95 0.83
CA ARG A 102 -7.79 -1.20 -0.58
C ARG A 102 -6.29 -1.33 -0.74
N LEU A 103 -5.54 -0.40 -0.14
CA LEU A 103 -4.07 -0.45 -0.12
C LEU A 103 -3.58 -1.68 0.67
N GLN A 104 -4.21 -2.02 1.79
CA GLN A 104 -3.85 -3.20 2.58
C GLN A 104 -3.98 -4.47 1.76
N LYS A 105 -5.06 -4.61 0.98
CA LYS A 105 -5.26 -5.75 0.08
C LYS A 105 -4.18 -5.82 -1.00
N SER A 106 -3.82 -4.66 -1.58
CA SER A 106 -2.79 -4.51 -2.60
C SER A 106 -1.38 -4.86 -2.11
N TYR A 107 -1.01 -4.39 -0.93
CA TYR A 107 0.33 -4.56 -0.36
C TYR A 107 0.46 -5.76 0.56
N GLY A 108 -0.66 -6.37 0.96
CA GLY A 108 -0.71 -7.48 1.92
C GLY A 108 -0.09 -7.12 3.28
N GLY A 109 -0.23 -5.87 3.73
CA GLY A 109 0.40 -5.38 4.96
C GLY A 109 -0.38 -5.68 6.23
N VAL A 110 0.27 -5.47 7.38
CA VAL A 110 -0.39 -5.38 8.69
C VAL A 110 -0.77 -3.92 8.93
N LEU A 111 -2.06 -3.66 9.14
CA LEU A 111 -2.63 -2.33 9.31
C LEU A 111 -2.59 -1.90 10.79
N PHE A 112 -2.01 -0.74 11.11
CA PHE A 112 -1.96 -0.16 12.44
C PHE A 112 -2.79 1.13 12.46
N TYR A 113 -3.76 1.21 13.36
CA TYR A 113 -4.73 2.30 13.40
C TYR A 113 -5.32 2.51 14.79
N SER A 114 -6.06 3.60 14.98
CA SER A 114 -6.83 3.88 16.20
C SER A 114 -8.28 4.18 15.84
N GLY A 115 -9.13 3.16 16.03
CA GLY A 115 -10.55 3.18 15.69
C GLY A 115 -10.88 3.25 14.19
N ALA A 116 -12.13 3.01 13.85
CA ALA A 116 -12.70 3.24 12.52
C ALA A 116 -14.22 3.36 12.65
N SER A 117 -14.93 3.64 11.55
CA SER A 117 -16.39 3.49 11.51
C SER A 117 -16.78 2.02 11.69
N ASP A 118 -17.99 1.76 12.21
CA ASP A 118 -18.51 0.39 12.38
C ASP A 118 -18.49 -0.39 11.07
N HIS A 119 -18.76 0.28 9.94
CA HIS A 119 -18.67 -0.32 8.63
C HIS A 119 -17.24 -0.80 8.31
N VAL A 120 -16.23 0.06 8.50
CA VAL A 120 -14.82 -0.28 8.25
C VAL A 120 -14.33 -1.35 9.24
N LEU A 121 -14.76 -1.32 10.50
CA LEU A 121 -14.46 -2.37 11.48
C LEU A 121 -15.04 -3.72 11.04
N GLY A 122 -16.29 -3.74 10.57
CA GLY A 122 -16.92 -4.94 10.00
C GLY A 122 -16.14 -5.50 8.81
N LEU A 123 -15.67 -4.64 7.90
CA LEU A 123 -14.83 -5.05 6.78
C LEU A 123 -13.48 -5.64 7.22
N ILE A 124 -12.87 -5.10 8.27
CA ILE A 124 -11.62 -5.61 8.86
C ILE A 124 -11.85 -7.01 9.44
N GLU A 125 -12.92 -7.22 10.21
CA GLU A 125 -13.28 -8.53 10.77
C GLU A 125 -13.65 -9.54 9.70
N ASP A 126 -14.58 -9.21 8.80
CA ASP A 126 -15.09 -10.10 7.75
C ASP A 126 -13.96 -10.50 6.78
N GLY A 127 -13.12 -9.54 6.41
CA GLY A 127 -11.96 -9.76 5.55
C GLY A 127 -10.79 -10.46 6.25
N ARG A 128 -10.86 -10.64 7.58
CA ARG A 128 -9.75 -11.12 8.42
C ARG A 128 -8.46 -10.35 8.14
N VAL A 129 -8.59 -9.03 7.99
CA VAL A 129 -7.47 -8.14 7.67
C VAL A 129 -6.46 -8.22 8.81
N PRO A 130 -5.17 -8.54 8.54
CA PRO A 130 -4.13 -8.44 9.55
C PRO A 130 -4.03 -7.01 10.06
N ALA A 131 -4.53 -6.76 11.26
CA ALA A 131 -4.64 -5.40 11.77
C ALA A 131 -4.43 -5.33 13.28
N VAL A 132 -3.92 -4.18 13.73
CA VAL A 132 -3.64 -3.85 15.12
C VAL A 132 -4.38 -2.55 15.44
N ASP A 133 -5.41 -2.67 16.25
CA ASP A 133 -6.22 -1.55 16.74
C ASP A 133 -5.76 -1.13 18.12
N GLU A 134 -5.55 0.17 18.32
CA GLU A 134 -5.22 0.73 19.63
C GLU A 134 -6.31 0.42 20.68
N ASN A 135 -7.59 0.39 20.31
CA ASN A 135 -8.66 0.15 21.30
C ASN A 135 -8.57 -1.23 21.96
N THR A 136 -7.97 -2.22 21.28
CA THR A 136 -7.87 -3.60 21.75
C THR A 136 -6.45 -3.99 22.13
N GLN A 137 -5.44 -3.36 21.53
CA GLN A 137 -4.02 -3.75 21.64
C GLN A 137 -3.09 -2.56 21.99
N GLY A 138 -3.67 -1.43 22.42
CA GLY A 138 -3.05 -0.14 22.70
C GLY A 138 -1.71 -0.21 23.42
N GLY A 139 -1.67 -0.80 24.61
CA GLY A 139 -0.48 -0.77 25.49
C GLY A 139 0.75 -1.52 24.95
N HIS A 140 0.58 -2.38 23.94
CA HIS A 140 1.67 -3.15 23.36
C HIS A 140 2.28 -2.45 22.13
N TYR A 141 1.43 -1.87 21.29
CA TYR A 141 1.83 -1.34 19.99
C TYR A 141 1.72 0.18 19.88
N PHE A 142 1.16 0.86 20.88
CA PHE A 142 0.94 2.29 20.87
C PHE A 142 1.31 2.96 22.20
N VAL A 143 1.53 4.27 22.16
CA VAL A 143 1.79 5.12 23.32
C VAL A 143 1.17 6.49 23.08
N ARG A 144 0.64 7.11 24.13
CA ARG A 144 0.19 8.49 24.07
C ARG A 144 1.30 9.43 24.52
N ASP A 145 1.52 10.48 23.74
CA ASP A 145 2.41 11.58 24.10
C ASP A 145 1.64 12.58 25.00
N PRO A 146 2.00 12.73 26.27
CA PRO A 146 1.30 13.64 27.18
C PRO A 146 1.54 15.12 26.81
N GLY A 147 2.53 15.43 25.98
CA GLY A 147 2.81 16.78 25.49
C GLY A 147 1.87 17.26 24.38
N ARG A 148 0.98 16.38 23.86
CA ARG A 148 0.00 16.72 22.82
C ARG A 148 -1.43 16.45 23.31
N PRO A 149 -2.40 17.32 22.96
CA PRO A 149 -3.80 17.09 23.31
C PRO A 149 -4.37 15.91 22.51
N PRO A 150 -5.23 15.07 23.13
CA PRO A 150 -6.06 14.14 22.40
C PRO A 150 -6.95 14.89 21.39
N PRO A 151 -7.23 14.31 20.21
CA PRO A 151 -6.84 12.96 19.81
C PRO A 151 -5.56 12.93 18.96
N HIS A 152 -4.77 14.02 18.93
CA HIS A 152 -3.56 14.20 18.12
C HIS A 152 -2.28 13.68 18.79
N ASN A 153 -2.42 12.73 19.72
CA ASN A 153 -1.34 12.38 20.65
C ASN A 153 -1.00 10.91 20.70
N LEU A 154 -1.58 10.07 19.84
CA LEU A 154 -1.29 8.65 19.80
C LEU A 154 -0.15 8.34 18.84
N TYR A 155 0.81 7.52 19.25
CA TYR A 155 2.00 7.19 18.48
C TYR A 155 2.29 5.69 18.54
N THR A 156 2.96 5.18 17.52
CA THR A 156 3.64 3.87 17.51
C THR A 156 5.15 4.07 17.26
N SER A 157 5.90 3.00 17.02
CA SER A 157 7.31 3.07 16.60
C SER A 157 7.64 1.93 15.65
N GLN A 158 8.71 2.03 14.87
CA GLN A 158 9.07 0.96 13.93
C GLN A 158 9.30 -0.40 14.63
N ASP A 159 9.89 -0.43 15.82
CA ASP A 159 10.05 -1.66 16.61
C ASP A 159 8.70 -2.29 17.00
N ARG A 160 7.70 -1.46 17.32
CA ARG A 160 6.34 -1.92 17.61
C ARG A 160 5.64 -2.41 16.35
N LEU A 161 5.84 -1.73 15.22
CA LEU A 161 5.36 -2.21 13.92
C LEU A 161 5.96 -3.57 13.58
N LEU A 162 7.27 -3.73 13.77
CA LEU A 162 7.97 -4.99 13.55
C LEU A 162 7.40 -6.11 14.44
N ALA A 163 7.17 -5.83 15.73
CA ALA A 163 6.57 -6.79 16.65
C ALA A 163 5.17 -7.24 16.17
N GLY A 164 4.32 -6.31 15.70
CA GLY A 164 3.00 -6.65 15.17
C GLY A 164 3.07 -7.43 13.85
N VAL A 165 3.98 -7.05 12.95
CA VAL A 165 4.25 -7.77 11.70
C VAL A 165 4.71 -9.21 11.97
N GLN A 166 5.52 -9.44 12.99
CA GLN A 166 6.02 -10.77 13.36
C GLN A 166 4.93 -11.71 13.88
N GLN A 167 3.81 -11.19 14.40
CA GLN A 167 2.65 -12.00 14.78
C GLN A 167 1.84 -12.46 13.58
N SER A 168 1.98 -11.79 12.43
CA SER A 168 1.25 -12.15 11.22
C SER A 168 1.84 -13.41 10.56
N THR A 169 0.98 -14.39 10.31
CA THR A 169 1.31 -15.57 9.52
C THR A 169 1.29 -15.29 8.02
N GLN A 170 0.74 -14.14 7.61
CA GLN A 170 0.71 -13.71 6.22
C GLN A 170 2.14 -13.50 5.70
N LYS A 171 2.36 -13.88 4.45
CA LYS A 171 3.57 -13.58 3.70
C LYS A 171 3.18 -13.03 2.34
N VAL A 172 4.03 -12.17 1.81
CA VAL A 172 3.86 -11.61 0.46
C VAL A 172 4.93 -12.17 -0.46
N ASP A 173 4.59 -12.37 -1.73
CA ASP A 173 5.46 -12.92 -2.76
C ASP A 173 5.59 -12.00 -3.99
N TYR A 174 4.90 -10.86 -4.03
CA TYR A 174 5.14 -9.88 -5.08
C TYR A 174 6.56 -9.28 -4.99
N GLN A 175 7.10 -8.95 -6.16
CA GLN A 175 8.33 -8.18 -6.28
C GLN A 175 7.99 -6.71 -6.47
N LEU A 176 8.68 -5.84 -5.73
CA LEU A 176 8.68 -4.41 -6.03
C LEU A 176 9.61 -4.16 -7.23
N PRO A 177 9.31 -3.17 -8.08
CA PRO A 177 10.23 -2.76 -9.13
C PRO A 177 11.61 -2.44 -8.57
N ALA A 178 12.66 -2.84 -9.28
CA ALA A 178 14.02 -2.50 -8.90
C ALA A 178 14.23 -0.97 -9.00
N HIS A 179 14.93 -0.40 -8.02
CA HIS A 179 15.25 1.02 -8.05
C HIS A 179 16.22 1.36 -9.18
N ALA A 180 15.89 2.39 -9.95
CA ALA A 180 16.72 2.91 -11.02
C ALA A 180 16.35 4.38 -11.31
N GLU A 181 17.25 5.10 -11.99
CA GLU A 181 16.95 6.48 -12.39
C GLU A 181 15.80 6.52 -13.40
N PRO A 182 14.96 7.57 -13.36
CA PRO A 182 13.82 7.68 -14.25
C PRO A 182 14.29 7.89 -15.70
N PRO A 183 13.43 7.60 -16.71
CA PRO A 183 13.77 7.86 -18.10
C PRO A 183 14.11 9.33 -18.34
N LYS A 184 15.08 9.57 -19.23
CA LYS A 184 15.38 10.94 -19.70
C LYS A 184 14.24 11.44 -20.60
N GLY A 185 14.03 12.76 -20.62
CA GLY A 185 13.09 13.42 -21.55
C GLY A 185 11.80 13.94 -20.91
N GLY A 186 11.76 14.12 -19.59
CA GLY A 186 10.70 14.85 -18.90
C GLY A 186 10.92 16.36 -18.88
N ASP A 187 9.86 17.09 -18.54
CA ASP A 187 9.91 18.55 -18.40
C ASP A 187 10.62 18.94 -17.10
N ALA A 188 11.43 20.00 -17.12
CA ALA A 188 12.02 20.51 -15.90
C ALA A 188 10.92 21.08 -14.99
N VAL A 189 10.76 20.49 -13.81
CA VAL A 189 9.80 20.94 -12.79
C VAL A 189 10.49 20.88 -11.44
N THR A 190 10.83 22.06 -10.94
CA THR A 190 11.44 22.24 -9.61
C THR A 190 10.44 22.75 -8.58
N LYS A 191 9.26 23.20 -9.00
CA LYS A 191 8.16 23.61 -8.12
C LYS A 191 6.85 23.03 -8.61
N LEU A 192 6.08 22.50 -7.67
CA LEU A 192 4.77 21.90 -7.91
C LEU A 192 3.82 22.36 -6.80
N SER A 193 2.62 22.79 -7.13
CA SER A 193 1.57 23.04 -6.13
C SER A 193 0.18 22.74 -6.65
N PHE A 194 -0.72 22.39 -5.73
CA PHE A 194 -2.13 22.10 -6.00
C PHE A 194 -2.97 22.20 -4.73
N GLN A 195 -4.27 22.37 -4.93
CA GLN A 195 -5.27 22.41 -3.86
C GLN A 195 -5.94 21.03 -3.78
N GLN A 196 -5.42 20.12 -2.93
CA GLN A 196 -5.92 18.74 -2.88
C GLN A 196 -7.36 18.66 -2.39
N THR A 197 -7.72 19.52 -1.44
CA THR A 197 -9.08 19.73 -0.95
C THR A 197 -9.31 21.23 -0.77
N ASN A 198 -10.54 21.68 -0.51
CA ASN A 198 -10.81 23.08 -0.18
C ASN A 198 -10.07 23.60 1.07
N ALA A 199 -9.60 22.71 1.95
CA ALA A 199 -8.93 23.05 3.21
C ALA A 199 -7.46 22.61 3.28
N HIS A 200 -6.96 21.86 2.28
CA HIS A 200 -5.62 21.30 2.28
C HIS A 200 -4.88 21.63 0.98
N SER A 201 -3.82 22.44 1.11
CA SER A 201 -2.97 22.83 -0.02
C SER A 201 -1.64 22.09 0.07
N VAL A 202 -1.07 21.75 -1.09
CA VAL A 202 0.19 21.02 -1.17
C VAL A 202 1.15 21.79 -2.07
N ALA A 203 2.40 21.90 -1.63
CA ALA A 203 3.48 22.43 -2.43
C ALA A 203 4.76 21.61 -2.26
N TYR A 204 5.51 21.49 -3.35
CA TYR A 204 6.80 20.84 -3.42
C TYR A 204 7.83 21.76 -4.04
N ILE A 205 9.03 21.76 -3.46
CA ILE A 205 10.20 22.46 -4.00
C ILE A 205 11.35 21.46 -4.12
N TYR A 206 11.85 21.27 -5.33
CA TYR A 206 12.99 20.43 -5.63
C TYR A 206 14.28 21.09 -5.19
N SER A 207 15.14 20.29 -4.56
CA SER A 207 16.51 20.62 -4.19
C SER A 207 17.46 19.79 -5.05
N ALA A 208 18.25 20.46 -5.89
CA ALA A 208 19.25 19.79 -6.74
C ALA A 208 20.39 19.16 -5.91
N ASP A 209 20.72 19.74 -4.75
CA ASP A 209 21.80 19.29 -3.87
C ASP A 209 21.46 17.92 -3.24
N SER A 210 20.25 17.79 -2.70
CA SER A 210 19.77 16.54 -2.10
C SER A 210 19.05 15.62 -3.08
N LYS A 211 18.76 16.09 -4.30
CA LYS A 211 18.01 15.38 -5.35
C LYS A 211 16.62 14.91 -4.89
N THR A 212 15.96 15.73 -4.09
CA THR A 212 14.68 15.47 -3.42
C THR A 212 13.78 16.69 -3.47
N TYR A 213 12.50 16.50 -3.18
CA TYR A 213 11.51 17.53 -2.99
C TYR A 213 11.26 17.77 -1.50
N LEU A 214 11.10 19.03 -1.13
CA LEU A 214 10.63 19.47 0.17
C LEU A 214 9.12 19.64 0.12
N TYR A 215 8.39 19.06 1.08
CA TYR A 215 6.95 19.18 1.20
C TYR A 215 6.55 20.39 2.04
N ALA A 216 5.52 21.11 1.62
CA ALA A 216 4.84 22.12 2.41
C ALA A 216 3.32 22.00 2.24
N SER A 217 2.62 22.45 3.27
CA SER A 217 1.15 22.57 3.27
C SER A 217 0.73 23.99 3.65
N GLU A 218 -0.56 24.21 3.88
CA GLU A 218 -1.09 25.49 4.37
C GLU A 218 -0.50 25.91 5.73
N THR A 219 0.05 24.97 6.50
CA THR A 219 0.73 25.26 7.78
C THR A 219 2.23 25.56 7.62
N GLY A 220 2.75 25.54 6.39
CA GLY A 220 4.16 25.78 6.09
C GLY A 220 4.96 24.50 5.75
N PRO A 221 6.30 24.59 5.76
CA PRO A 221 7.17 23.44 5.47
C PRO A 221 6.96 22.30 6.47
N GLU A 222 6.83 21.08 5.95
CA GLU A 222 6.70 19.89 6.79
C GLU A 222 8.07 19.39 7.23
N VAL A 223 8.20 19.13 8.52
CA VAL A 223 9.40 18.61 9.17
C VAL A 223 9.06 17.31 9.89
N ASP A 224 10.04 16.42 10.04
CA ASP A 224 9.86 15.19 10.82
C ASP A 224 10.50 15.35 12.21
N THR A 225 9.71 15.11 13.25
CA THR A 225 10.22 15.18 14.63
C THR A 225 11.34 14.18 14.93
N GLU A 226 11.40 13.05 14.22
CA GLU A 226 12.38 11.97 14.45
C GLU A 226 13.66 12.13 13.60
N ASN A 227 13.71 13.07 12.64
CA ASN A 227 14.91 13.39 11.86
C ASN A 227 15.68 14.63 12.39
N GLY A 228 15.43 15.03 13.63
CA GLY A 228 15.96 16.28 14.19
C GLY A 228 15.21 17.53 13.72
N LYS A 229 13.91 17.40 13.39
CA LYS A 229 13.03 18.48 12.91
C LYS A 229 13.54 19.15 11.63
N GLN A 230 14.16 18.37 10.77
CA GLN A 230 14.58 18.79 9.45
C GLN A 230 13.44 18.63 8.44
N PRO A 231 13.40 19.46 7.38
CA PRO A 231 12.44 19.31 6.30
C PRO A 231 12.43 17.89 5.72
N LEU A 232 11.23 17.39 5.37
CA LEU A 232 11.11 16.11 4.67
C LEU A 232 11.83 16.15 3.33
N GLN A 233 12.62 15.12 3.06
CA GLN A 233 13.32 14.89 1.81
C GLN A 233 12.64 13.75 1.05
N ILE A 234 11.79 14.12 0.09
CA ILE A 234 10.98 13.18 -0.69
C ILE A 234 11.67 12.92 -2.03
N THR A 235 11.95 11.67 -2.33
CA THR A 235 12.70 11.29 -3.53
C THR A 235 11.83 11.33 -4.77
N ASN A 236 10.59 10.85 -4.65
CA ASN A 236 9.63 10.76 -5.74
C ASN A 236 8.27 11.29 -5.25
N VAL A 237 7.62 12.13 -6.05
CA VAL A 237 6.23 12.53 -5.84
C VAL A 237 5.41 11.98 -7.00
N ILE A 238 4.29 11.33 -6.69
CA ILE A 238 3.41 10.70 -7.68
C ILE A 238 1.99 11.22 -7.46
N LEU A 239 1.36 11.70 -8.53
CA LEU A 239 -0.07 12.01 -8.53
C LEU A 239 -0.81 10.90 -9.26
N VAL A 240 -1.59 10.14 -8.50
CA VAL A 240 -2.51 9.12 -9.02
C VAL A 240 -3.84 9.81 -9.26
N ARG A 241 -4.20 10.00 -10.54
CA ARG A 241 -5.46 10.59 -10.96
C ARG A 241 -6.55 9.52 -10.89
N VAL A 242 -7.41 9.61 -9.87
CA VAL A 242 -8.43 8.60 -9.59
C VAL A 242 -9.70 9.26 -9.04
N ALA A 243 -10.84 8.88 -9.60
CA ALA A 243 -12.14 9.36 -9.12
C ALA A 243 -12.39 8.88 -7.69
N HIS A 244 -13.10 9.70 -6.93
CA HIS A 244 -13.58 9.37 -5.60
C HIS A 244 -15.05 9.74 -5.46
N HIS A 245 -15.75 9.06 -4.57
CA HIS A 245 -17.17 9.28 -4.34
C HIS A 245 -17.54 8.94 -2.89
N GLY A 246 -18.74 9.36 -2.47
CA GLY A 246 -19.29 8.92 -1.19
C GLY A 246 -19.45 7.40 -1.17
N ALA A 247 -19.01 6.75 -0.10
CA ALA A 247 -18.98 5.30 0.04
C ALA A 247 -20.34 4.71 0.46
N GLY A 248 -21.36 5.54 0.67
CA GLY A 248 -22.72 5.10 1.00
C GLY A 248 -22.94 4.69 2.46
N TYR A 249 -22.03 5.08 3.36
CA TYR A 249 -22.16 4.88 4.81
C TYR A 249 -21.64 6.10 5.58
N THR A 250 -22.08 6.24 6.83
CA THR A 250 -21.61 7.29 7.75
C THR A 250 -20.26 6.89 8.36
N GLU A 251 -19.25 7.72 8.17
CA GLU A 251 -17.86 7.47 8.58
C GLU A 251 -17.58 7.91 10.02
N ASP A 252 -18.27 8.94 10.51
CA ASP A 252 -18.01 9.49 11.83
C ASP A 252 -19.27 9.88 12.60
N VAL A 253 -19.05 10.24 13.86
CA VAL A 253 -20.11 10.67 14.79
C VAL A 253 -20.76 12.01 14.41
N LEU A 254 -20.16 12.76 13.48
CA LEU A 254 -20.68 14.02 12.96
C LEU A 254 -21.61 13.80 11.75
N GLY A 255 -21.72 12.56 11.25
CA GLY A 255 -22.59 12.21 10.14
C GLY A 255 -21.93 12.32 8.76
N GLU A 256 -20.61 12.58 8.73
CA GLU A 256 -19.88 12.68 7.46
C GLU A 256 -19.90 11.36 6.71
N GLN A 257 -19.96 11.41 5.38
CA GLN A 257 -19.96 10.22 4.54
C GLN A 257 -18.55 9.67 4.39
N GLY A 258 -18.44 8.34 4.38
CA GLY A 258 -17.21 7.67 3.99
C GLY A 258 -16.83 8.02 2.55
N ILE A 259 -15.55 7.96 2.23
CA ILE A 259 -15.03 8.24 0.89
C ILE A 259 -14.37 6.99 0.34
N ASP A 260 -14.73 6.67 -0.89
CA ASP A 260 -14.14 5.58 -1.64
C ASP A 260 -13.44 6.11 -2.89
N PHE A 261 -12.41 5.38 -3.32
CA PHE A 261 -11.62 5.69 -4.50
C PHE A 261 -11.72 4.52 -5.50
N ASP A 262 -11.90 4.85 -6.77
CA ASP A 262 -12.04 3.88 -7.88
C ASP A 262 -10.68 3.26 -8.27
N LEU A 263 -9.98 2.70 -7.29
CA LEU A 263 -8.64 2.13 -7.44
C LEU A 263 -8.66 0.77 -8.15
N ALA A 264 -9.81 0.12 -8.35
CA ALA A 264 -9.90 -1.16 -9.04
C ALA A 264 -9.85 -0.95 -10.57
N GLY A 265 -8.64 -0.77 -11.11
CA GLY A 265 -8.45 -0.54 -12.54
C GLY A 265 -7.14 0.14 -12.86
N GLN A 266 -7.17 1.07 -13.80
CA GLN A 266 -6.01 1.81 -14.27
C GLN A 266 -6.40 3.26 -14.58
N GLY A 267 -5.44 4.16 -14.58
CA GLY A 267 -5.71 5.58 -14.85
C GLY A 267 -4.43 6.39 -15.07
N PRO A 268 -4.55 7.70 -15.38
CA PRO A 268 -3.39 8.55 -15.61
C PRO A 268 -2.61 8.79 -14.32
N ALA A 269 -1.29 8.92 -14.46
CA ALA A 269 -0.41 9.29 -13.35
C ALA A 269 0.63 10.31 -13.80
N GLU A 270 1.04 11.17 -12.88
CA GLU A 270 2.15 12.10 -13.04
C GLU A 270 3.26 11.75 -12.05
N PHE A 271 4.50 11.84 -12.51
CA PHE A 271 5.68 11.46 -11.75
C PHE A 271 6.65 12.61 -11.71
N TYR A 272 6.99 13.04 -10.51
CA TYR A 272 7.96 14.08 -10.25
C TYR A 272 9.15 13.45 -9.53
N SER A 273 10.26 13.32 -10.26
CA SER A 273 11.49 12.72 -9.74
C SER A 273 12.67 13.44 -10.35
N ARG A 274 13.72 13.65 -9.56
CA ARG A 274 14.97 14.32 -10.01
C ARG A 274 14.77 15.70 -10.64
N GLY A 275 13.78 16.47 -10.19
CA GLY A 275 13.49 17.80 -10.75
C GLY A 275 12.86 17.74 -12.13
N THR A 276 12.33 16.58 -12.51
CA THR A 276 11.67 16.35 -13.80
C THR A 276 10.26 15.82 -13.62
N HIS A 277 9.37 16.22 -14.51
CA HIS A 277 8.01 15.73 -14.62
C HIS A 277 7.89 14.77 -15.80
N LEU A 278 7.30 13.60 -15.53
CA LEU A 278 6.99 12.56 -16.50
C LEU A 278 5.51 12.19 -16.39
N THR A 279 4.88 11.93 -17.52
CA THR A 279 3.51 11.41 -17.58
C THR A 279 3.49 9.91 -17.83
N GLY A 280 2.46 9.25 -17.33
CA GLY A 280 2.22 7.83 -17.57
C GLY A 280 0.91 7.38 -16.97
N SER A 281 0.89 6.17 -16.40
CA SER A 281 -0.33 5.58 -15.85
C SER A 281 -0.07 4.78 -14.58
N TRP A 282 -1.12 4.56 -13.81
CA TRP A 282 -1.16 3.60 -12.71
C TRP A 282 -2.03 2.40 -13.08
N ASP A 283 -1.73 1.23 -12.52
CA ASP A 283 -2.47 -0.02 -12.73
C ASP A 283 -2.58 -0.81 -11.41
N LEU A 284 -3.81 -1.02 -10.95
CA LEU A 284 -4.23 -1.90 -9.86
C LEU A 284 -5.38 -2.81 -10.31
N SER A 285 -5.29 -3.35 -11.53
CA SER A 285 -6.24 -4.33 -12.05
C SER A 285 -6.21 -5.64 -11.25
N ASP A 286 -5.06 -5.96 -10.63
CA ASP A 286 -4.90 -7.05 -9.67
C ASP A 286 -4.86 -6.48 -8.24
N PRO A 287 -5.95 -6.55 -7.47
CA PRO A 287 -6.01 -5.95 -6.13
C PRO A 287 -5.18 -6.70 -5.09
N ALA A 288 -4.57 -7.84 -5.44
CA ALA A 288 -3.65 -8.60 -4.57
C ALA A 288 -2.17 -8.28 -4.85
N LYS A 289 -1.90 -7.31 -5.73
CA LYS A 289 -0.54 -6.84 -6.04
C LYS A 289 -0.43 -5.34 -5.78
N PRO A 290 0.78 -4.83 -5.50
CA PRO A 290 1.04 -3.40 -5.39
C PRO A 290 0.58 -2.63 -6.62
N LEU A 291 0.17 -1.39 -6.39
CA LEU A 291 -0.05 -0.41 -7.45
C LEU A 291 1.18 -0.33 -8.35
N ARG A 292 0.99 -0.53 -9.65
CA ARG A 292 2.06 -0.41 -10.65
C ARG A 292 2.05 1.00 -11.22
N PHE A 293 3.24 1.52 -11.49
CA PHE A 293 3.45 2.79 -12.16
C PHE A 293 4.10 2.51 -13.51
N LEU A 294 3.47 3.00 -14.58
CA LEU A 294 3.83 2.68 -15.94
C LEU A 294 4.23 3.97 -16.68
N ASP A 295 5.30 3.89 -17.46
CA ASP A 295 5.70 4.95 -18.38
C ASP A 295 4.71 5.09 -19.56
N ALA A 296 4.90 6.10 -20.41
CA ALA A 296 4.09 6.32 -21.60
C ALA A 296 4.12 5.15 -22.62
N LYS A 297 5.02 4.17 -22.45
CA LYS A 297 5.12 2.95 -23.29
C LYS A 297 4.48 1.73 -22.61
N GLY A 298 3.85 1.90 -21.45
CA GLY A 298 3.21 0.83 -20.68
C GLY A 298 4.20 -0.10 -19.96
N LYS A 299 5.46 0.31 -19.78
CA LYS A 299 6.45 -0.44 -19.01
C LYS A 299 6.55 0.10 -17.60
N ASP A 300 6.94 -0.75 -16.63
CA ASP A 300 7.16 -0.30 -15.27
C ASP A 300 8.14 0.90 -15.26
N LEU A 301 7.72 2.00 -14.64
CA LEU A 301 8.49 3.22 -14.53
C LEU A 301 9.58 3.02 -13.46
N PRO A 302 10.87 3.08 -13.82
CA PRO A 302 11.93 3.00 -12.83
C PRO A 302 11.93 4.27 -11.97
N LEU A 303 12.00 4.08 -10.66
CA LEU A 303 12.09 5.18 -9.69
C LEU A 303 13.29 4.95 -8.76
N PRO A 304 14.04 6.01 -8.41
CA PRO A 304 15.16 5.91 -7.51
C PRO A 304 14.70 5.54 -6.10
N ALA A 305 15.60 4.89 -5.36
CA ALA A 305 15.37 4.51 -3.97
C ALA A 305 15.20 5.73 -3.06
N GLY A 306 14.26 5.65 -2.13
CA GLY A 306 13.98 6.67 -1.13
C GLY A 306 12.47 6.89 -0.94
N LEU A 307 12.14 7.81 -0.03
CA LEU A 307 10.75 8.14 0.31
C LEU A 307 9.96 8.54 -0.94
N THR A 308 8.89 7.81 -1.22
CA THR A 308 7.97 8.08 -2.33
C THR A 308 6.61 8.53 -1.78
N TRP A 309 6.20 9.73 -2.15
CA TRP A 309 4.94 10.33 -1.73
C TRP A 309 3.91 10.23 -2.86
N ILE A 310 2.77 9.63 -2.59
CA ILE A 310 1.76 9.28 -3.57
C ILE A 310 0.46 9.96 -3.16
N HIS A 311 -0.02 10.92 -3.94
CA HIS A 311 -1.33 11.50 -3.73
C HIS A 311 -2.37 10.75 -4.55
N LEU A 312 -3.48 10.36 -3.92
CA LEU A 312 -4.72 10.03 -4.63
C LEU A 312 -5.50 11.33 -4.80
N VAL A 313 -5.64 11.78 -6.04
CA VAL A 313 -6.21 13.09 -6.38
C VAL A 313 -7.28 12.95 -7.44
N ASP A 314 -8.19 13.92 -7.45
CA ASP A 314 -9.24 14.02 -8.45
C ASP A 314 -8.65 14.01 -9.88
N PRO A 315 -9.28 13.31 -10.84
CA PRO A 315 -8.83 13.30 -12.23
C PRO A 315 -8.64 14.70 -12.82
N ASP A 316 -9.47 15.66 -12.43
CA ASP A 316 -9.49 17.02 -12.98
C ASP A 316 -8.74 18.04 -12.11
N LEU A 317 -8.05 17.59 -11.05
CA LEU A 317 -7.30 18.48 -10.16
C LEU A 317 -6.30 19.36 -10.95
N ALA A 318 -6.44 20.69 -10.83
CA ALA A 318 -5.51 21.62 -11.43
C ALA A 318 -4.17 21.61 -10.68
N VAL A 319 -3.09 21.45 -11.44
CA VAL A 319 -1.72 21.42 -10.93
C VAL A 319 -0.92 22.58 -11.52
N THR A 320 -0.25 23.34 -10.67
CA THR A 320 0.69 24.39 -11.09
C THR A 320 2.11 23.85 -10.97
N ALA A 321 2.82 23.74 -12.08
CA ALA A 321 4.20 23.24 -12.14
C ALA A 321 5.12 24.23 -12.86
N SER A 322 6.34 24.43 -12.36
CA SER A 322 7.34 25.30 -12.97
C SER A 322 8.77 24.86 -12.67
N ALA A 323 9.71 25.34 -13.51
CA ALA A 323 11.15 25.13 -13.38
C ALA A 323 11.82 26.15 -12.45
#